data_AF-A0A8S3R0F3-F1
#
_entry.id   AF-A0A8S3R0F3-F1
#
_cell.length_a   1.000
_cell.length_b   1.000
_cell.length_c   1.000
_cell.angle_alpha   90.00
_cell.angle_beta   90.00
_cell.angle_gamma   90.00
#
_symmetry.space_group_name_H-M   'P 1'
#
loop_
_entity.id
_entity.type
_entity.pdbx_description
1 polymer ?
#
loop_
_entity_poly.entity_id
_entity_poly.type
_entity_poly.pdbx_seq_one_letter_code
_entity_poly.pdbx_strand_id
1 'polypeptide(L)'
;MYFSELSYSVYRSLRTRFDISSAYNAAVTKALDRKFSLVLPQETTPFRTIPSYIQKPPYAVTGHVAPKKIGEDVEIGITTDEIDAKVHQLCIENDVYPSPLNYKHFPKSVCTSINNVACHGIPDLRPLGDGDIINVDITVSYNFLCKLNMST
;
A
#
# COMPACT_ATOMS: atom_id res chain seq x y z
N MET A 1 -27.60 -4.31 -2.06
CA MET A 1 -26.52 -5.31 -2.07
C MET A 1 -25.72 -5.14 -0.78
N TYR A 2 -25.32 -6.23 -0.14
CA TYR A 2 -24.45 -6.18 1.04
C TYR A 2 -23.00 -6.28 0.60
N PHE A 3 -22.28 -5.17 0.69
CA PHE A 3 -20.82 -5.15 0.57
C PHE A 3 -20.21 -5.35 1.95
N SER A 4 -19.18 -6.17 1.99
CA SER A 4 -18.30 -6.38 3.14
C SER A 4 -16.93 -5.83 2.79
N GLU A 5 -16.23 -5.27 3.78
CA GLU A 5 -14.87 -4.75 3.61
C GLU A 5 -13.89 -5.56 4.48
N LEU A 6 -12.67 -5.73 3.98
CA LEU A 6 -11.57 -6.36 4.70
C LEU A 6 -10.39 -5.38 4.72
N SER A 7 -9.97 -5.00 5.93
CA SER A 7 -8.82 -4.11 6.17
C SER A 7 -7.67 -4.87 6.83
N TYR A 8 -6.45 -4.59 6.39
CA TYR A 8 -5.21 -5.06 7.02
C TYR A 8 -4.05 -4.11 6.69
N SER A 9 -3.25 -3.77 7.70
CA SER A 9 -2.12 -2.85 7.57
C SER A 9 -0.78 -3.55 7.78
N VAL A 10 0.16 -3.34 6.88
CA VAL A 10 1.52 -3.90 6.90
C VAL A 10 2.52 -2.86 7.40
N TYR A 11 3.22 -3.16 8.49
CA TYR A 11 4.32 -2.34 8.98
C TYR A 11 5.67 -2.97 8.61
N ARG A 12 6.56 -2.23 7.95
CA ARG A 12 7.95 -2.66 7.66
C ARG A 12 8.93 -1.55 8.03
N SER A 13 10.03 -1.93 8.67
CA SER A 13 11.22 -1.06 8.82
C SER A 13 12.26 -1.51 7.80
N LEU A 14 12.74 -0.56 7.01
CA LEU A 14 13.78 -0.80 6.02
C LEU A 14 15.14 -0.58 6.65
N ARG A 15 15.98 -1.61 6.63
CA ARG A 15 17.37 -1.54 7.09
C ARG A 15 18.24 -2.44 6.24
N THR A 16 19.32 -1.88 5.71
CA THR A 16 20.46 -2.66 5.24
C THR A 16 21.01 -3.52 6.38
N ARG A 17 21.39 -4.78 6.09
CA ARG A 17 22.06 -5.64 7.09
C ARG A 17 23.50 -5.15 7.26
N PHE A 18 23.84 -4.74 8.47
CA PHE A 18 25.22 -4.37 8.83
C PHE A 18 26.04 -5.63 9.16
N ASP A 19 27.22 -5.74 8.56
CA ASP A 19 28.29 -6.62 9.05
C ASP A 19 28.83 -6.04 10.37
N ILE A 20 29.00 -6.90 11.38
CA ILE A 20 29.31 -6.51 12.76
C ILE A 20 30.82 -6.27 12.93
N SER A 21 31.67 -6.82 12.06
CA SER A 21 33.13 -6.90 12.24
C SER A 21 33.87 -5.56 12.18
N SER A 22 33.39 -4.60 11.39
CA SER A 22 34.02 -3.27 11.21
C SER A 22 33.13 -2.11 11.62
N ALA A 23 31.83 -2.34 11.83
CA ALA A 23 30.84 -1.27 11.82
C ALA A 23 30.60 -0.58 13.17
N TYR A 24 31.00 -1.14 14.32
CA TYR A 24 30.48 -0.71 15.64
C TYR A 24 30.51 0.81 15.87
N ASN A 25 31.67 1.46 15.70
CA ASN A 25 31.79 2.91 15.90
C ASN A 25 31.02 3.72 14.84
N ALA A 26 31.11 3.32 13.57
CA ALA A 26 30.39 3.98 12.48
C ALA A 26 28.86 3.85 12.61
N ALA A 27 28.38 2.72 13.13
CA ALA A 27 26.98 2.45 13.40
C ALA A 27 26.45 3.28 14.58
N VAL A 28 27.26 3.54 15.61
CA VAL A 28 26.90 4.49 16.69
C VAL A 28 26.75 5.90 16.12
N THR A 29 27.69 6.38 15.31
CA THR A 29 27.58 7.70 14.65
C THR A 29 26.37 7.77 13.71
N LYS A 30 26.17 6.78 12.82
CA LYS A 30 25.02 6.69 11.89
C LYS A 30 23.68 6.43 12.61
N ALA A 31 23.69 6.03 13.88
CA ALA A 31 22.49 5.90 14.71
C ALA A 31 22.13 7.18 15.46
N LEU A 32 23.13 7.99 15.83
CA LEU A 32 22.95 9.29 16.49
C LEU A 32 22.59 10.41 15.50
N ASP A 33 23.18 10.42 14.30
CA ASP A 33 22.84 11.39 13.24
C ASP A 33 21.55 11.01 12.46
N ARG A 34 20.66 10.25 13.10
CA ARG A 34 19.35 9.86 12.55
C ARG A 34 18.35 11.02 12.59
N LYS A 35 18.57 11.98 11.70
CA LYS A 35 17.47 12.77 11.16
C LYS A 35 16.54 11.83 10.40
N PHE A 36 15.44 11.42 11.03
CA PHE A 36 14.27 11.00 10.27
C PHE A 36 13.88 12.18 9.37
N SER A 37 14.21 12.09 8.09
CA SER A 37 13.97 13.16 7.13
C SER A 37 12.48 13.43 7.06
N LEU A 38 12.07 14.69 7.25
CA LEU A 38 10.70 15.11 7.09
C LEU A 38 10.19 14.66 5.72
N VAL A 39 9.19 13.79 5.70
CA VAL A 39 8.58 13.28 4.48
C VAL A 39 7.74 14.41 3.89
N LEU A 40 8.15 14.85 2.69
CA LEU A 40 7.44 15.79 1.84
C LEU A 40 6.82 15.01 0.66
N PRO A 41 5.64 15.42 0.17
CA PRO A 41 4.99 14.77 -0.97
C PRO A 41 5.77 14.99 -2.26
N GLN A 42 5.74 14.01 -3.15
CA GLN A 42 6.22 14.11 -4.52
C GLN A 42 5.07 14.06 -5.53
N GLU A 43 5.41 14.05 -6.83
CA GLU A 43 4.43 13.84 -7.89
C GLU A 43 3.77 12.46 -7.78
N THR A 44 2.52 12.36 -8.23
CA THR A 44 1.73 11.11 -8.20
C THR A 44 1.34 10.74 -9.62
N THR A 45 1.35 9.43 -9.95
CA THR A 45 0.87 9.00 -11.27
C THR A 45 -0.66 9.10 -11.37
N PRO A 46 -1.27 9.14 -12.56
CA PRO A 46 -2.73 9.21 -12.72
C PRO A 46 -3.52 8.10 -12.01
N PHE A 47 -4.84 8.29 -11.89
CA PHE A 47 -5.75 7.27 -11.39
C PHE A 47 -5.65 5.99 -12.23
N ARG A 48 -5.49 4.84 -11.56
CA ARG A 48 -5.48 3.53 -12.22
C ARG A 48 -6.89 3.01 -12.46
N THR A 49 -7.12 2.42 -13.63
CA THR A 49 -8.44 1.95 -14.09
C THR A 49 -8.74 0.53 -13.61
N ILE A 50 -9.76 0.36 -12.78
CA ILE A 50 -10.27 -0.98 -12.44
C ILE A 50 -11.24 -1.46 -13.54
N PRO A 51 -11.12 -2.70 -14.06
CA PRO A 51 -12.03 -3.31 -15.02
C PRO A 51 -13.52 -3.29 -14.61
N SER A 52 -14.40 -3.48 -15.61
CA SER A 52 -15.86 -3.39 -15.46
C SER A 52 -16.54 -4.65 -14.91
N TYR A 53 -15.90 -5.83 -14.98
CA TYR A 53 -16.50 -7.12 -14.60
C TYR A 53 -16.44 -7.45 -13.10
N ILE A 54 -15.56 -6.75 -12.38
CA ILE A 54 -15.28 -6.74 -10.94
C ILE A 54 -16.63 -6.25 -10.25
N GLN A 55 -17.03 -6.58 -8.98
CA GLN A 55 -18.32 -6.23 -8.23
C GLN A 55 -18.26 -5.20 -7.00
N LYS A 56 -18.48 -3.83 -7.09
CA LYS A 56 -17.97 -2.74 -6.13
C LYS A 56 -19.03 -2.15 -5.18
N PRO A 57 -18.61 -1.60 -4.02
CA PRO A 57 -19.43 -0.75 -3.15
C PRO A 57 -19.93 0.53 -3.86
N PRO A 58 -21.07 1.12 -3.43
CA PRO A 58 -21.77 2.19 -4.16
C PRO A 58 -21.01 3.51 -4.43
N TYR A 59 -19.81 3.69 -3.87
CA TYR A 59 -18.93 4.81 -4.18
C TYR A 59 -18.05 4.58 -5.44
N ALA A 60 -18.19 3.42 -6.11
CA ALA A 60 -17.53 3.09 -7.38
C ALA A 60 -18.24 1.94 -8.16
N VAL A 61 -17.82 1.63 -9.40
CA VAL A 61 -18.43 0.59 -10.30
C VAL A 61 -17.38 -0.22 -11.08
N THR A 62 -17.21 -1.57 -10.98
CA THR A 62 -17.50 -2.54 -9.89
C THR A 62 -16.24 -3.44 -9.48
N GLY A 63 -16.01 -4.02 -8.24
CA GLY A 63 -14.94 -4.98 -7.67
C GLY A 63 -15.02 -5.77 -6.29
N HIS A 64 -14.57 -7.07 -6.19
CA HIS A 64 -14.64 -8.19 -5.14
C HIS A 64 -13.66 -9.44 -5.38
N VAL A 65 -12.52 -9.90 -4.73
CA VAL A 65 -12.05 -10.36 -3.34
C VAL A 65 -10.47 -10.26 -3.10
N ALA A 66 -9.87 -10.47 -1.88
CA ALA A 66 -8.55 -9.99 -1.30
C ALA A 66 -7.09 -10.35 -1.84
N PRO A 67 -6.09 -9.42 -1.76
CA PRO A 67 -4.66 -9.59 -2.14
C PRO A 67 -3.75 -10.52 -1.31
N LYS A 68 -2.63 -10.97 -1.92
CA LYS A 68 -1.47 -11.61 -1.24
C LYS A 68 -0.68 -10.62 -0.36
N LYS A 69 0.21 -11.15 0.49
CA LYS A 69 1.06 -10.37 1.43
C LYS A 69 2.10 -9.49 0.70
N ILE A 70 1.78 -8.22 0.51
CA ILE A 70 2.68 -7.18 -0.05
C ILE A 70 3.87 -6.88 0.89
N GLY A 71 3.87 -7.39 2.12
CA GLY A 71 4.96 -7.18 3.08
C GLY A 71 6.34 -7.71 2.66
N GLU A 72 6.43 -8.54 1.61
CA GLU A 72 7.69 -8.98 1.01
C GLU A 72 8.20 -8.01 -0.07
N ASP A 73 7.30 -7.37 -0.83
CA ASP A 73 7.56 -6.45 -1.96
C ASP A 73 8.11 -5.05 -1.59
N VAL A 74 8.06 -4.66 -0.32
CA VAL A 74 8.39 -3.31 0.16
C VAL A 74 9.88 -3.23 0.53
N GLU A 75 10.74 -2.86 -0.42
CA GLU A 75 12.19 -2.80 -0.23
C GLU A 75 12.80 -1.39 -0.31
N ILE A 76 14.12 -1.26 -0.20
CA ILE A 76 14.82 0.03 -0.33
C ILE A 76 14.93 0.37 -1.82
N GLY A 77 14.56 1.60 -2.18
CA GLY A 77 14.59 2.10 -3.56
C GLY A 77 13.23 2.05 -4.27
N ILE A 78 12.31 1.15 -3.89
CA ILE A 78 10.95 1.13 -4.47
C ILE A 78 10.19 2.40 -4.11
N THR A 79 9.39 2.93 -5.03
CA THR A 79 8.49 4.07 -4.77
C THR A 79 7.19 3.62 -4.10
N THR A 80 6.47 4.56 -3.47
CA THR A 80 5.15 4.23 -2.95
C THR A 80 4.11 4.06 -4.08
N ASP A 81 4.26 4.74 -5.21
CA ASP A 81 3.45 4.52 -6.41
C ASP A 81 3.59 3.10 -6.98
N GLU A 82 4.79 2.50 -6.95
CA GLU A 82 5.00 1.09 -7.32
C GLU A 82 4.35 0.13 -6.32
N ILE A 83 4.33 0.46 -5.02
CA ILE A 83 3.57 -0.31 -4.01
C ILE A 83 2.08 -0.23 -4.33
N ASP A 84 1.54 0.96 -4.65
CA ASP A 84 0.15 1.12 -5.12
C ASP A 84 -0.12 0.33 -6.41
N ALA A 85 0.80 0.31 -7.37
CA ALA A 85 0.68 -0.50 -8.58
C ALA A 85 0.56 -1.99 -8.26
N LYS A 86 1.41 -2.51 -7.35
CA LYS A 86 1.35 -3.90 -6.88
C LYS A 86 0.05 -4.19 -6.12
N VAL A 87 -0.42 -3.29 -5.24
CA VAL A 87 -1.73 -3.43 -4.56
C VAL A 87 -2.86 -3.48 -5.59
N HIS A 88 -2.88 -2.53 -6.54
CA HIS A 88 -3.93 -2.41 -7.55
C HIS A 88 -4.00 -3.64 -8.46
N GLN A 89 -2.83 -4.13 -8.90
CA GLN A 89 -2.74 -5.31 -9.74
C GLN A 89 -3.17 -6.57 -8.99
N LEU A 90 -2.68 -6.79 -7.76
CA LEU A 90 -3.15 -7.88 -6.91
C LEU A 90 -4.64 -7.77 -6.59
N CYS A 91 -5.21 -6.55 -6.56
CA CYS A 91 -6.64 -6.39 -6.46
C CYS A 91 -7.35 -6.94 -7.70
N ILE A 92 -6.96 -6.47 -8.90
CA ILE A 92 -7.55 -6.93 -10.17
C ILE A 92 -7.42 -8.45 -10.34
N GLU A 93 -6.27 -9.04 -9.98
CA GLU A 93 -6.01 -10.50 -10.10
C GLU A 93 -6.87 -11.39 -9.20
N ASN A 94 -7.37 -10.86 -8.08
CA ASN A 94 -8.30 -11.55 -7.18
C ASN A 94 -9.75 -11.05 -7.36
N ASP A 95 -9.98 -10.28 -8.42
CA ASP A 95 -11.20 -9.55 -8.77
C ASP A 95 -11.64 -8.44 -7.80
N VAL A 96 -10.85 -7.98 -6.79
CA VAL A 96 -11.24 -6.93 -5.81
C VAL A 96 -11.36 -5.52 -6.33
N TYR A 97 -12.15 -4.74 -5.59
CA TYR A 97 -11.90 -3.32 -5.45
C TYR A 97 -10.95 -2.98 -4.28
N PRO A 98 -9.91 -2.16 -4.52
CA PRO A 98 -9.26 -1.40 -3.46
C PRO A 98 -10.20 -0.29 -2.95
N SER A 99 -10.74 -0.43 -1.74
CA SER A 99 -11.68 0.54 -1.14
C SER A 99 -11.17 1.99 -1.08
N PRO A 100 -9.87 2.29 -0.85
CA PRO A 100 -9.38 3.67 -0.86
C PRO A 100 -9.60 4.39 -2.19
N LEU A 101 -9.62 3.68 -3.31
CA LEU A 101 -9.68 4.31 -4.64
C LEU A 101 -11.01 5.06 -4.81
N ASN A 102 -10.91 6.35 -5.16
CA ASN A 102 -12.04 7.30 -5.28
C ASN A 102 -12.88 7.49 -3.99
N TYR A 103 -12.56 6.84 -2.86
CA TYR A 103 -13.27 7.09 -1.60
C TYR A 103 -13.01 8.53 -1.15
N LYS A 104 -14.07 9.36 -1.18
CA LYS A 104 -13.98 10.83 -1.00
C LYS A 104 -12.91 11.46 -1.92
N HIS A 105 -12.80 10.95 -3.15
CA HIS A 105 -11.81 11.36 -4.16
C HIS A 105 -10.34 11.04 -3.83
N PHE A 106 -10.06 10.16 -2.87
CA PHE A 106 -8.69 9.68 -2.63
C PHE A 106 -8.13 8.99 -3.90
N PRO A 107 -6.92 9.36 -4.37
CA PRO A 107 -6.51 9.11 -5.75
C PRO A 107 -5.86 7.74 -6.01
N LYS A 108 -5.68 6.92 -4.98
CA LYS A 108 -4.87 5.70 -5.01
C LYS A 108 -5.58 4.51 -4.36
N SER A 109 -5.03 3.32 -4.56
CA SER A 109 -5.59 2.02 -4.19
C SER A 109 -5.26 1.61 -2.75
N VAL A 110 -4.31 2.31 -2.13
CA VAL A 110 -3.72 1.99 -0.82
C VAL A 110 -3.30 3.29 -0.14
N CYS A 111 -3.16 3.29 1.19
CA CYS A 111 -2.48 4.37 1.90
C CYS A 111 -1.05 3.94 2.27
N THR A 112 -0.05 4.77 1.96
CA THR A 112 1.37 4.52 2.28
C THR A 112 1.89 5.65 3.17
N SER A 113 2.04 5.35 4.45
CA SER A 113 2.36 6.35 5.48
C SER A 113 3.77 6.11 6.03
N ILE A 114 4.71 6.99 5.68
CA ILE A 114 6.15 6.87 5.98
C ILE A 114 6.54 7.81 7.14
N ASN A 115 7.37 7.33 8.06
CA ASN A 115 7.99 8.09 9.17
C ASN A 115 7.02 8.99 9.96
N ASN A 116 6.93 10.28 9.58
CA ASN A 116 6.10 11.29 10.24
C ASN A 116 4.67 11.43 9.67
N VAL A 117 4.33 10.68 8.61
CA VAL A 117 2.96 10.61 8.10
C VAL A 117 2.16 9.64 8.96
N ALA A 118 1.17 10.13 9.70
CA ALA A 118 0.43 9.33 10.68
C ALA A 118 -0.53 8.31 10.04
N CYS A 119 -1.27 8.73 9.01
CA CYS A 119 -2.20 7.90 8.24
C CYS A 119 -2.53 8.57 6.89
N HIS A 120 -3.24 7.87 6.00
CA HIS A 120 -3.71 8.36 4.71
C HIS A 120 -2.65 9.01 3.79
N GLY A 121 -1.37 8.64 3.95
CA GLY A 121 -0.33 9.05 3.00
C GLY A 121 -0.67 8.57 1.59
N ILE A 122 -0.62 9.48 0.62
CA ILE A 122 -0.93 9.20 -0.79
C ILE A 122 0.31 8.60 -1.46
N PRO A 123 0.21 7.43 -2.11
CA PRO A 123 1.25 6.89 -2.98
C PRO A 123 1.74 7.85 -4.05
N ASP A 124 3.04 8.13 -4.02
CA ASP A 124 3.79 9.07 -4.84
C ASP A 124 5.13 8.48 -5.34
N LEU A 125 5.86 9.25 -6.14
CA LEU A 125 7.15 8.85 -6.71
C LEU A 125 8.32 8.87 -5.72
N ARG A 126 8.11 9.05 -4.40
CA ARG A 126 9.19 9.01 -3.41
C ARG A 126 9.75 7.58 -3.26
N PRO A 127 11.04 7.31 -3.55
CA PRO A 127 11.66 6.04 -3.24
C PRO A 127 11.86 5.87 -1.72
N LEU A 128 11.77 4.64 -1.22
CA LEU A 128 11.97 4.34 0.20
C LEU A 128 13.47 4.20 0.56
N GLY A 129 13.89 4.77 1.69
CA GLY A 129 15.29 4.86 2.12
C GLY A 129 15.74 3.84 3.16
N ASP A 130 17.06 3.68 3.31
CA ASP A 130 17.67 2.95 4.44
C ASP A 130 17.37 3.67 5.77
N GLY A 131 16.60 3.03 6.64
CA GLY A 131 16.14 3.56 7.92
C GLY A 131 14.66 3.97 7.95
N ASP A 132 13.97 4.06 6.81
CA ASP A 132 12.54 4.40 6.78
C ASP A 132 11.69 3.36 7.53
N ILE A 133 10.60 3.83 8.14
CA ILE A 133 9.48 3.00 8.59
C ILE A 133 8.25 3.35 7.75
N ILE A 134 7.53 2.34 7.29
CA ILE A 134 6.33 2.50 6.47
C ILE A 134 5.19 1.64 7.01
N ASN A 135 4.00 2.23 7.08
CA ASN A 135 2.72 1.55 7.15
C ASN A 135 2.08 1.53 5.76
N VAL A 136 1.69 0.36 5.27
CA VAL A 136 0.92 0.15 4.04
C VAL A 136 -0.46 -0.35 4.43
N ASP A 137 -1.46 0.52 4.39
CA ASP A 137 -2.81 0.22 4.85
C ASP A 137 -3.72 -0.14 3.68
N ILE A 138 -4.13 -1.42 3.66
CA ILE A 138 -4.87 -2.04 2.57
C ILE A 138 -6.29 -2.30 3.04
N THR A 139 -7.28 -1.70 2.37
CA THR A 139 -8.69 -2.05 2.55
C THR A 139 -9.29 -2.43 1.20
N VAL A 140 -10.06 -3.51 1.18
CA VAL A 140 -10.69 -4.02 -0.04
C VAL A 140 -12.16 -4.36 0.19
N SER A 141 -13.00 -4.11 -0.81
CA SER A 141 -14.45 -4.33 -0.72
C SER A 141 -14.88 -5.53 -1.57
N TYR A 142 -15.93 -6.24 -1.14
CA TYR A 142 -16.38 -7.47 -1.79
C TYR A 142 -17.88 -7.78 -1.54
N ASN A 143 -18.56 -8.43 -2.50
CA ASN A 143 -20.01 -8.70 -2.47
C ASN A 143 -20.30 -10.20 -2.28
N PHE A 144 -20.48 -10.65 -1.04
CA PHE A 144 -20.62 -12.09 -0.69
C PHE A 144 -21.71 -12.83 -1.49
N LEU A 145 -22.81 -12.15 -1.87
CA LEU A 145 -23.96 -12.76 -2.54
C LEU A 145 -23.67 -13.20 -3.99
N CYS A 146 -22.67 -12.63 -4.67
CA CYS A 146 -22.46 -12.91 -6.09
C CYS A 146 -21.97 -14.34 -6.36
N LYS A 147 -21.36 -15.02 -5.38
CA LYS A 147 -20.83 -16.39 -5.55
C LYS A 147 -21.86 -17.50 -5.39
N LEU A 148 -22.96 -17.27 -4.67
CA LEU A 148 -23.98 -18.31 -4.43
C LEU A 148 -24.84 -18.61 -5.66
N ASN A 149 -24.96 -17.66 -6.59
CA ASN A 149 -25.74 -17.81 -7.83
C ASN A 149 -24.89 -18.22 -9.04
N MET A 150 -23.66 -18.73 -8.82
CA MET A 150 -22.76 -19.22 -9.87
C MET A 150 -22.34 -20.69 -9.67
N SER A 151 -23.06 -21.43 -8.82
CA SER A 151 -22.82 -22.85 -8.53
C SER A 151 -24.12 -23.69 -8.58
N THR A 152 -25.01 -23.34 -9.50
CA THR A 152 -26.30 -24.01 -9.80
C THR A 152 -26.53 -24.02 -11.30
#